data_AF-A0A7Y0B6M5-F1
#
_entry.id   AF-A0A7Y0B6M5-F1
#
_cell.length_a   1.000
_cell.length_b   1.000
_cell.length_c   1.000
_cell.angle_alpha   90.00
_cell.angle_beta   90.00
_cell.angle_gamma   90.00
#
_symmetry.space_group_name_H-M   'P 1'
#
loop_
_entity.id
_entity.type
_entity.pdbx_description
1 polymer ?
#
loop_
_entity_poly.entity_id
_entity_poly.type
_entity_poly.pdbx_seq_one_letter_code
_entity_poly.pdbx_strand_id
1 'polypeptide(L)'
;MTQHDSATYLPPAKYTRSDNAQCCPHATPVAPGSCPYCWELHQAACAPCWGKHMAAIRQPSPTAELRSAAQTLRRHADEAQAAVDTNPYWQSTLVDRSDWYTHGVRGGLGGPSGELAALMHPGTGHVLAQWLDAEAGHLDHDGHPALHEHALAVARAINRSQP
;
A
#
# COMPACT_ATOMS: atom_id res chain seq x y z
N MET A 1 20.22 -4.51 36.31
CA MET A 1 18.85 -4.99 36.02
C MET A 1 18.77 -5.22 34.52
N THR A 2 18.93 -6.47 34.09
CA THR A 2 18.84 -6.87 32.68
C THR A 2 17.47 -7.51 32.49
N GLN A 3 16.60 -6.82 31.74
CA GLN A 3 15.24 -7.27 31.44
C GLN A 3 15.29 -8.07 30.13
N HIS A 4 15.01 -9.38 30.22
CA HIS A 4 14.89 -10.27 29.07
C HIS A 4 13.43 -10.25 28.60
N ASP A 5 13.17 -9.62 27.45
CA ASP A 5 11.88 -9.70 26.77
C ASP A 5 11.74 -11.05 26.05
N SER A 6 10.74 -11.82 26.49
CA SER A 6 10.35 -13.08 25.88
C SER A 6 9.30 -12.82 24.80
N ALA A 7 9.70 -12.85 23.53
CA ALA A 7 8.77 -12.81 22.42
C ALA A 7 7.94 -14.11 22.38
N THR A 8 6.61 -13.98 22.44
CA THR A 8 5.67 -15.12 22.35
C THR A 8 5.57 -15.57 20.88
N TYR A 9 6.12 -16.74 20.57
CA TYR A 9 5.95 -17.39 19.26
C TYR A 9 4.53 -17.96 19.14
N LEU A 10 3.70 -17.36 18.29
CA LEU A 10 2.43 -17.95 17.88
C LEU A 10 2.70 -19.02 16.80
N PRO A 11 2.33 -20.29 17.02
CA PRO A 11 2.54 -21.33 16.03
C PRO A 11 1.68 -21.07 14.77
N PRO A 12 2.15 -21.46 13.58
CA PRO A 12 1.36 -21.38 12.36
C PRO A 12 0.06 -22.19 12.50
N ALA A 13 -1.04 -21.64 12.01
CA ALA A 13 -2.34 -22.29 11.99
C ALA A 13 -2.23 -23.67 11.35
N LYS A 14 -2.61 -24.72 12.10
CA LYS A 14 -2.65 -26.09 11.59
C LYS A 14 -3.77 -26.20 10.57
N TYR A 15 -3.42 -26.24 9.29
CA TYR A 15 -4.36 -26.59 8.22
C TYR A 15 -4.77 -28.05 8.40
N THR A 16 -6.02 -28.29 8.82
CA THR A 16 -6.55 -29.65 9.00
C THR A 16 -6.95 -30.24 7.66
N ARG A 17 -6.63 -31.52 7.44
CA ARG A 17 -6.89 -32.31 6.23
C ARG A 17 -8.36 -32.37 5.78
N SER A 18 -9.29 -31.91 6.63
CA SER A 18 -10.74 -31.93 6.38
C SER A 18 -11.18 -30.98 5.25
N ASP A 19 -10.46 -29.88 5.02
CA ASP A 19 -10.90 -28.85 4.07
C ASP A 19 -10.66 -29.24 2.60
N ASN A 20 -9.79 -30.24 2.34
CA ASN A 20 -9.55 -30.74 0.99
C ASN A 20 -10.64 -31.70 0.48
N ALA A 21 -11.47 -32.27 1.36
CA ALA A 21 -12.47 -33.26 0.96
C ALA A 21 -13.67 -32.65 0.19
N GLN A 22 -13.91 -31.35 0.34
CA GLN A 22 -15.05 -30.68 -0.29
C GLN A 22 -14.82 -30.27 -1.75
N CYS A 23 -13.57 -30.28 -2.23
CA CYS A 23 -13.27 -29.92 -3.61
C CYS A 23 -13.26 -31.11 -4.58
N CYS A 24 -13.23 -32.35 -4.09
CA CYS A 24 -13.20 -33.55 -4.93
C CYS A 24 -14.00 -34.72 -4.29
N PRO A 25 -15.34 -34.71 -4.34
CA PRO A 25 -16.16 -35.74 -3.68
C PRO A 25 -16.00 -37.16 -4.26
N HIS A 26 -15.26 -37.33 -5.36
CA HIS A 26 -15.02 -38.62 -6.02
C HIS A 26 -13.56 -39.03 -6.10
N ALA A 27 -12.63 -38.32 -5.46
CA ALA A 27 -11.24 -38.74 -5.42
C ALA A 27 -11.07 -39.92 -4.45
N THR A 28 -10.87 -41.12 -4.98
CA THR A 28 -10.39 -42.25 -4.18
C THR A 28 -9.03 -41.90 -3.56
N PRO A 29 -8.72 -42.37 -2.34
CA PRO A 29 -7.47 -42.05 -1.67
C PRO A 29 -6.30 -42.70 -2.41
N VAL A 30 -5.63 -41.93 -3.26
CA VAL A 30 -4.35 -42.32 -3.87
C VAL A 30 -3.21 -41.79 -3.00
N ALA A 31 -2.13 -42.57 -2.91
CA ALA A 31 -0.95 -42.26 -2.10
C ALA A 31 -0.38 -40.85 -2.38
N PRO A 32 0.19 -40.17 -1.37
CA PRO A 32 0.80 -38.86 -1.55
C PRO A 32 1.96 -38.96 -2.55
N GLY A 33 1.85 -38.27 -3.69
CA GLY A 33 2.95 -38.12 -4.66
C GLY A 33 2.66 -38.55 -6.10
N SER A 34 1.42 -38.88 -6.48
CA SER A 34 1.14 -39.30 -7.86
C SER A 34 -0.22 -38.83 -8.35
N CYS A 35 -0.26 -37.63 -8.92
CA CYS A 35 -1.32 -37.30 -9.89
C CYS A 35 -0.68 -36.73 -11.17
N PRO A 36 -0.05 -37.58 -12.01
CA PRO A 36 0.61 -37.14 -13.24
C PRO A 36 -0.36 -36.78 -14.37
N TYR A 37 -1.69 -36.93 -14.19
CA TYR A 37 -2.70 -36.77 -15.24
C TYR A 37 -3.64 -35.56 -15.10
N CYS A 38 -3.36 -34.61 -14.20
CA CYS A 38 -4.23 -33.43 -14.02
C CYS A 38 -3.92 -32.23 -14.93
N TRP A 39 -2.90 -32.29 -15.81
CA TRP A 39 -2.42 -31.08 -16.49
C TRP A 39 -3.13 -30.72 -17.82
N GLU A 40 -3.77 -31.67 -18.52
CA GLU A 40 -4.27 -31.42 -19.88
C GLU A 40 -5.80 -31.43 -20.08
N LEU A 41 -6.61 -32.01 -19.17
CA LEU A 41 -8.06 -32.14 -19.39
C LEU A 41 -8.96 -31.62 -18.25
N HIS A 42 -8.39 -31.01 -17.20
CA HIS A 42 -9.17 -30.54 -16.03
C HIS A 42 -8.87 -29.10 -15.58
N GLN A 43 -8.57 -28.19 -16.52
CA GLN A 43 -8.63 -26.75 -16.20
C GLN A 43 -10.07 -26.30 -15.89
N ALA A 44 -11.08 -26.90 -16.53
CA ALA A 44 -12.48 -26.48 -16.35
C ALA A 44 -13.11 -26.94 -15.01
N ALA A 45 -12.72 -28.11 -14.49
CA ALA A 45 -13.35 -28.68 -13.29
C ALA A 45 -12.69 -28.24 -11.97
N CYS A 46 -11.42 -27.83 -11.99
CA CYS A 46 -10.69 -27.35 -10.80
C CYS A 46 -10.72 -25.82 -10.62
N ALA A 47 -11.12 -25.06 -11.65
CA ALA A 47 -11.26 -23.61 -11.60
C ALA A 47 -12.11 -23.07 -10.43
N PRO A 48 -13.22 -23.71 -10.00
CA PRO A 48 -14.04 -23.17 -8.91
C PRO A 48 -13.39 -23.23 -7.52
N CYS A 49 -12.45 -24.15 -7.30
CA CYS A 49 -11.77 -24.31 -6.00
C CYS A 49 -10.55 -23.40 -5.85
N TRP A 50 -9.82 -23.14 -6.94
CA TRP A 50 -8.72 -22.18 -6.92
C TRP A 50 -9.22 -20.74 -6.74
N GLY A 51 -10.38 -20.41 -7.32
CA GLY A 51 -11.01 -19.10 -7.19
C GLY A 51 -11.45 -18.74 -5.77
N LYS A 52 -11.82 -19.72 -4.93
CA LYS A 52 -12.23 -19.47 -3.53
C LYS A 52 -11.05 -19.34 -2.57
N HIS A 53 -9.93 -20.03 -2.82
CA HIS A 53 -8.73 -19.96 -1.96
C HIS A 53 -7.78 -18.81 -2.32
N MET A 54 -7.77 -18.32 -3.57
CA MET A 54 -6.94 -17.19 -3.99
C MET A 54 -7.60 -15.82 -3.74
N ALA A 55 -8.91 -15.77 -3.46
CA ALA A 55 -9.67 -14.51 -3.37
C ALA A 55 -9.94 -14.02 -1.94
N ALA A 56 -9.30 -14.60 -0.91
CA ALA A 56 -9.10 -13.85 0.32
C ALA A 56 -7.97 -12.84 0.04
N ILE A 57 -8.29 -11.75 -0.66
CA ILE A 57 -7.41 -10.58 -0.76
C ILE A 57 -7.15 -10.17 0.69
N ARG A 58 -6.01 -10.60 1.21
CA ARG A 58 -5.62 -10.29 2.57
C ARG A 58 -5.46 -8.78 2.60
N GLN A 59 -6.40 -8.11 3.26
CA GLN A 59 -6.31 -6.67 3.44
C GLN A 59 -4.92 -6.38 4.03
N PRO A 60 -4.20 -5.37 3.49
CA PRO A 60 -2.91 -5.02 4.03
C PRO A 60 -3.05 -4.71 5.52
N SER A 61 -2.03 -5.05 6.31
CA SER A 61 -2.02 -4.62 7.71
C SER A 61 -2.03 -3.08 7.77
N PRO A 62 -2.54 -2.47 8.85
CA PRO A 62 -2.51 -1.01 9.01
C PRO A 62 -1.10 -0.41 8.81
N THR A 63 -0.06 -1.05 9.36
CA THR A 63 1.33 -0.63 9.13
C THR A 63 1.72 -0.67 7.65
N ALA A 64 1.36 -1.73 6.93
CA ALA A 64 1.67 -1.87 5.52
C ALA A 64 0.92 -0.82 4.67
N GLU A 65 -0.31 -0.48 5.06
CA GLU A 65 -1.11 0.56 4.43
C GLU A 65 -0.46 1.96 4.57
N LEU A 66 0.02 2.30 5.76
CA LEU A 66 0.76 3.55 6.02
C LEU A 66 2.06 3.63 5.21
N ARG A 67 2.89 2.58 5.26
CA ARG A 67 4.17 2.54 4.51
C ARG A 67 3.96 2.63 3.01
N SER A 68 2.93 1.95 2.48
CA SER A 68 2.55 2.04 1.06
C SER A 68 2.19 3.47 0.67
N ALA A 69 1.38 4.16 1.48
CA ALA A 69 1.01 5.54 1.23
C ALA A 69 2.22 6.50 1.32
N ALA A 70 3.10 6.30 2.30
CA ALA A 70 4.33 7.07 2.44
C ALA A 70 5.26 6.90 1.23
N GLN A 71 5.46 5.66 0.76
CA GLN A 71 6.26 5.38 -0.43
C GLN A 71 5.66 6.04 -1.68
N THR A 72 4.34 5.95 -1.82
CA THR A 72 3.57 6.57 -2.90
C THR A 72 3.76 8.09 -2.92
N LEU A 73 3.59 8.76 -1.78
CA LEU A 73 3.79 10.20 -1.67
C LEU A 73 5.22 10.61 -2.00
N ARG A 74 6.24 9.90 -1.47
CA ARG A 74 7.65 10.18 -1.78
C ARG A 74 7.90 10.13 -3.28
N ARG A 75 7.48 9.05 -3.95
CA ARG A 75 7.66 8.90 -5.39
C ARG A 75 7.02 10.05 -6.18
N HIS A 76 5.75 10.38 -5.90
CA HIS A 76 5.06 11.46 -6.60
C HIS A 76 5.68 12.84 -6.29
N ALA A 77 6.16 13.06 -5.06
CA ALA A 77 6.89 14.26 -4.70
C ALA A 77 8.24 14.37 -5.45
N ASP A 78 9.01 13.29 -5.51
CA ASP A 78 10.28 13.23 -6.25
C ASP A 78 10.06 13.51 -7.75
N GLU A 79 9.06 12.86 -8.36
CA GLU A 79 8.69 13.06 -9.76
C GLU A 79 8.21 14.50 -10.04
N ALA A 80 7.39 15.07 -9.15
CA ALA A 80 6.94 16.46 -9.26
C ALA A 80 8.09 17.45 -9.12
N GLN A 81 9.00 17.24 -8.16
CA GLN A 81 10.18 18.08 -7.97
C GLN A 81 11.10 18.01 -9.20
N ALA A 82 11.35 16.82 -9.72
CA ALA A 82 12.13 16.65 -10.94
C ALA A 82 11.47 17.35 -12.15
N ALA A 83 10.14 17.32 -12.25
CA ALA A 83 9.42 18.06 -13.28
C ALA A 83 9.60 19.58 -13.13
N VAL A 84 9.50 20.13 -11.91
CA VAL A 84 9.74 21.56 -11.63
C VAL A 84 11.16 21.96 -12.01
N ASP A 85 12.14 21.13 -11.71
CA ASP A 85 13.55 21.44 -11.95
C ASP A 85 13.94 21.36 -13.44
N THR A 86 13.27 20.51 -14.22
CA THR A 86 13.70 20.19 -15.58
C THR A 86 12.80 20.72 -16.69
N ASN A 87 11.51 20.95 -16.42
CA ASN A 87 10.57 21.40 -17.44
C ASN A 87 10.44 22.93 -17.42
N PRO A 88 10.79 23.63 -18.53
CA PRO A 88 10.70 25.09 -18.64
C PRO A 88 9.32 25.68 -18.35
N TYR A 89 8.24 24.89 -18.47
CA TYR A 89 6.89 25.32 -18.09
C TYR A 89 6.80 25.83 -16.66
N TRP A 90 7.49 25.19 -15.71
CA TRP A 90 7.45 25.58 -14.29
C TRP A 90 8.36 26.76 -13.97
N GLN A 91 9.36 27.00 -14.82
CA GLN A 91 10.38 28.01 -14.57
C GLN A 91 9.83 29.39 -14.94
N SER A 92 9.87 30.31 -13.98
CA SER A 92 9.37 31.67 -14.16
C SER A 92 10.46 32.68 -13.84
N THR A 93 10.57 33.71 -14.67
CA THR A 93 11.42 34.89 -14.41
C THR A 93 10.73 35.91 -13.50
N LEU A 94 9.45 35.69 -13.15
CA LEU A 94 8.64 36.61 -12.35
C LEU A 94 8.71 36.32 -10.85
N VAL A 95 9.14 35.10 -10.46
CA VAL A 95 9.22 34.66 -9.07
C VAL A 95 10.51 33.87 -8.84
N ASP A 96 10.91 33.76 -7.57
CA ASP A 96 12.07 32.97 -7.19
C ASP A 96 11.85 31.47 -7.44
N ARG A 97 12.95 30.73 -7.56
CA ARG A 97 12.91 29.27 -7.82
C ARG A 97 12.06 28.51 -6.80
N SER A 98 12.08 28.92 -5.53
CA SER A 98 11.26 28.31 -4.47
C SER A 98 9.75 28.41 -4.73
N ASP A 99 9.33 29.37 -5.56
CA ASP A 99 7.92 29.64 -5.85
C ASP A 99 7.47 29.13 -7.24
N TRP A 100 8.38 28.52 -8.01
CA TRP A 100 8.08 28.02 -9.36
C TRP A 100 6.90 27.04 -9.41
N TYR A 101 6.86 26.07 -8.50
CA TYR A 101 5.75 25.11 -8.42
C TYR A 101 4.42 25.82 -8.17
N THR A 102 4.36 26.61 -7.09
CA THR A 102 3.17 27.35 -6.66
C THR A 102 2.67 28.29 -7.76
N HIS A 103 3.58 29.01 -8.41
CA HIS A 103 3.26 29.91 -9.50
C HIS A 103 2.73 29.15 -10.72
N GLY A 104 3.38 28.06 -11.12
CA GLY A 104 2.95 27.21 -12.24
C GLY A 104 1.57 26.59 -12.00
N VAL A 105 1.31 26.04 -10.80
CA VAL A 105 0.01 25.43 -10.46
C VAL A 105 -1.10 26.47 -10.50
N ARG A 106 -0.89 27.65 -9.90
CA ARG A 106 -1.86 28.74 -9.93
C ARG A 106 -2.11 29.25 -11.35
N GLY A 107 -1.07 29.35 -12.17
CA GLY A 107 -1.19 29.74 -13.58
C GLY A 107 -1.94 28.72 -14.43
N GLY A 108 -1.71 27.43 -14.20
CA GLY A 108 -2.32 26.34 -14.96
C GLY A 108 -3.77 26.02 -14.58
N LEU A 109 -4.06 25.91 -13.28
CA LEU A 109 -5.40 25.56 -12.78
C LEU A 109 -6.26 26.79 -12.51
N GLY A 110 -5.67 27.86 -11.97
CA GLY A 110 -6.39 29.04 -11.50
C GLY A 110 -7.38 28.77 -10.36
N GLY A 111 -7.92 29.86 -9.80
CA GLY A 111 -9.02 29.82 -8.84
C GLY A 111 -8.74 28.98 -7.57
N PRO A 112 -9.79 28.62 -6.81
CA PRO A 112 -9.65 27.92 -5.53
C PRO A 112 -9.01 26.53 -5.63
N SER A 113 -9.20 25.81 -6.73
CA SER A 113 -8.56 24.49 -6.95
C SER A 113 -7.05 24.62 -7.16
N GLY A 114 -6.61 25.61 -7.92
CA GLY A 114 -5.19 25.93 -8.06
C GLY A 114 -4.55 26.36 -6.74
N GLU A 115 -5.25 27.16 -5.94
CA GLU A 115 -4.79 27.53 -4.59
C GLU A 115 -4.60 26.32 -3.68
N LEU A 116 -5.57 25.40 -3.64
CA LEU A 116 -5.48 24.18 -2.84
C LEU A 116 -4.32 23.29 -3.31
N ALA A 117 -4.18 23.08 -4.63
CA ALA A 117 -3.11 22.27 -5.19
C ALA A 117 -1.72 22.88 -4.91
N ALA A 118 -1.60 24.21 -4.95
CA ALA A 118 -0.35 24.90 -4.67
C ALA A 118 0.14 24.74 -3.22
N LEU A 119 -0.76 24.46 -2.26
CA LEU A 119 -0.37 24.13 -0.88
C LEU A 119 0.38 22.79 -0.76
N MET A 120 0.20 21.90 -1.74
CA MET A 120 0.86 20.60 -1.80
C MET A 120 2.16 20.66 -2.60
N HIS A 121 3.04 21.60 -2.25
CA HIS A 121 4.41 21.63 -2.78
C HIS A 121 5.09 20.25 -2.62
N PRO A 122 5.96 19.80 -3.56
CA PRO A 122 6.65 18.51 -3.44
C PRO A 122 7.31 18.28 -2.07
N GLY A 123 7.93 19.31 -1.50
CA GLY A 123 8.46 19.30 -0.13
C GLY A 123 7.42 18.95 0.96
N THR A 124 6.19 19.44 0.86
CA THR A 124 5.07 19.07 1.74
C THR A 124 4.74 17.58 1.59
N GLY A 125 4.77 17.04 0.36
CA GLY A 125 4.60 15.61 0.09
C GLY A 125 5.63 14.75 0.81
N HIS A 126 6.91 15.15 0.82
CA HIS A 126 7.96 14.46 1.57
C HIS A 126 7.75 14.49 3.08
N VAL A 127 7.42 15.66 3.65
CA VAL A 127 7.16 15.78 5.09
C VAL A 127 5.96 14.92 5.51
N LEU A 128 4.89 14.91 4.71
CA LEU A 128 3.73 14.08 4.97
C LEU A 128 4.06 12.58 4.86
N ALA A 129 4.89 12.18 3.89
CA ALA A 129 5.37 10.81 3.79
C ALA A 129 6.20 10.38 5.00
N GLN A 130 7.09 11.25 5.48
CA GLN A 130 7.90 10.98 6.68
C GLN A 130 7.02 10.83 7.92
N TRP A 131 5.98 11.65 8.06
CA TRP A 131 5.01 11.51 9.14
C TRP A 131 4.29 10.16 9.08
N LEU A 132 3.82 9.73 7.90
CA LEU A 132 3.18 8.41 7.75
C LEU A 132 4.11 7.23 8.09
N ASP A 133 5.40 7.31 7.72
CA ASP A 133 6.40 6.32 8.11
C ASP A 133 6.62 6.28 9.63
N ALA A 134 6.65 7.46 10.28
CA ALA A 134 6.77 7.55 11.74
C ALA A 134 5.56 6.93 12.44
N GLU A 135 4.35 7.21 11.97
CA GLU A 135 3.11 6.60 12.48
C GLU A 135 3.10 5.08 12.30
N ALA A 136 3.62 4.58 11.17
CA ALA A 136 3.81 3.14 10.96
C ALA A 136 4.79 2.54 11.98
N GLY A 137 5.87 3.27 12.29
CA GLY A 137 6.81 2.91 13.36
C GLY A 137 6.13 2.83 14.72
N HIS A 138 5.34 3.83 15.10
CA HIS A 138 4.61 3.83 16.37
C HIS A 138 3.58 2.69 16.45
N LEU A 139 2.88 2.39 15.36
CA LEU A 139 1.88 1.31 15.35
C LEU A 139 2.51 -0.08 15.56
N ASP A 140 3.75 -0.28 15.15
CA ASP A 140 4.50 -1.53 15.36
C ASP A 140 5.01 -1.69 16.81
N HIS A 141 5.17 -0.60 17.58
CA HIS A 141 5.87 -0.63 18.88
C HIS A 141 5.01 -0.23 20.09
N ASP A 142 4.17 0.80 19.95
CA ASP A 142 3.61 1.52 21.11
C ASP A 142 2.15 1.14 21.41
N GLY A 143 1.48 0.42 20.50
CA GLY A 143 0.11 -0.06 20.70
C GLY A 143 -0.93 1.04 21.01
N HIS A 144 -0.62 2.32 20.77
CA HIS A 144 -1.42 3.47 21.16
C HIS A 144 -2.35 3.95 20.03
N PRO A 145 -3.66 3.64 20.06
CA PRO A 145 -4.51 3.70 18.88
C PRO A 145 -4.93 5.11 18.41
N ALA A 146 -4.85 6.14 19.27
CA ALA A 146 -5.60 7.38 19.05
C ALA A 146 -5.13 8.25 17.86
N LEU A 147 -3.81 8.28 17.56
CA LEU A 147 -3.28 9.04 16.41
C LEU A 147 -3.32 8.24 15.09
N HIS A 148 -3.39 6.91 15.20
CA HIS A 148 -3.30 6.01 14.05
C HIS A 148 -4.53 6.03 13.14
N GLU A 149 -5.73 6.28 13.68
CA GLU A 149 -6.95 6.25 12.86
C GLU A 149 -6.96 7.36 11.81
N HIS A 150 -6.50 8.56 12.17
CA HIS A 150 -6.40 9.69 11.23
C HIS A 150 -5.30 9.44 10.19
N ALA A 151 -4.14 8.94 10.61
CA ALA A 151 -3.05 8.56 9.71
C ALA A 151 -3.51 7.49 8.71
N LEU A 152 -4.27 6.48 9.16
CA LEU A 152 -4.84 5.44 8.30
C LEU A 152 -5.89 5.99 7.33
N ALA A 153 -6.72 6.94 7.76
CA ALA A 153 -7.67 7.60 6.86
C ALA A 153 -6.94 8.35 5.74
N VAL A 154 -5.86 9.06 6.06
CA VAL A 154 -5.00 9.74 5.08
C VAL A 154 -4.34 8.72 4.14
N ALA A 155 -3.74 7.66 4.68
CA ALA A 155 -3.10 6.62 3.87
C ALA A 155 -4.07 5.92 2.92
N ARG A 156 -5.30 5.64 3.37
CA ARG A 156 -6.38 5.08 2.55
C ARG A 156 -6.75 5.99 1.40
N ALA A 157 -6.90 7.29 1.67
CA ALA A 157 -7.20 8.27 0.62
C ALA A 157 -6.09 8.26 -0.44
N ILE A 158 -4.82 8.33 -0.03
CA ILE A 158 -3.66 8.31 -0.94
C ILE A 158 -3.62 7.03 -1.78
N ASN A 159 -3.73 5.86 -1.14
CA ASN A 159 -3.66 4.57 -1.82
C ASN A 159 -4.81 4.37 -2.82
N ARG A 160 -6.02 4.90 -2.53
CA ARG A 160 -7.17 4.83 -3.44
C ARG A 160 -7.12 5.85 -4.58
N SER A 161 -6.31 6.90 -4.46
CA SER A 161 -6.13 7.90 -5.51
C SER A 161 -5.06 7.52 -6.55
N GLN A 162 -4.44 6.34 -6.43
CA GLN A 162 -3.57 5.82 -7.49
C GLN A 162 -4.41 5.45 -8.72
N PRO A 163 -3.93 5.77 -9.94
CA PRO A 163 -4.60 5.41 -11.20
C PRO A 163 -4.53 3.90 -11.50
#